data_AF-A0A8J5RFD7-F1
#
_entry.id   AF-A0A8J5RFD7-F1
#
_cell.length_a   1.000
_cell.length_b   1.000
_cell.length_c   1.000
_cell.angle_alpha   90.00
_cell.angle_beta   90.00
_cell.angle_gamma   90.00
#
_symmetry.space_group_name_H-M   'P 1'
#
loop_
_entity.id
_entity.type
_entity.pdbx_description
1 polymer ?
#
loop_
_entity_poly.entity_id
_entity_poly.type
_entity_poly.pdbx_seq_one_letter_code
_entity_poly.pdbx_strand_id
1 'polypeptide(L)'
;MSPENTKVARNTQGVQVQVGRVIFPLDDGRLGELHLPGMGGDDFGPSQHYSMRRKVPNKYEWSILDAPETEGWNAEYCTEDHGPTNCITGAKNVAADTKPNDLSNIPPSRRRKAEEKQQYLYINTHARDEMESYNFLSKNINLNFHMRVMHADRSLFLITDNGLTFEYLNNNGVWLWLRHEHTTSMKSAVGSYNGSLYLVDVHGNLHIRERNGDELLWINCTAMRKGRQVASGSPWDGIPGLSLRVTPDDALFFVNKRGKLLQFTVALRKFKWKDCQSPPDTKIAFIVDQEVFRRNVIFVVGRNGRLYQYNRITELWHRHYQSTHLVLSRLPGTAMRLSTLSLAGSIFMVSENGGLVEYHFSPQDGWEWVEHGTPHRDVTIAGAPGPCFDGSQLFVIGSDGHVYRRHLDDRTWRWTNHGHPSGPSAAALDLDAAGGDKSCTTPGSADAHYMDGFVGSCDEKVAAMRPLPFSEDAVVFELRDGRLAELRRGADGCGWWEWARIIGTPASACMTNYWTAVAT
;
A
#
# COMPACT_ATOMS: atom_id res chain seq x y z
N MET A 1 -37.19 19.05 -2.20
CA MET A 1 -36.76 17.64 -2.33
C MET A 1 -35.30 17.62 -1.93
N SER A 2 -34.89 16.69 -1.07
CA SER A 2 -33.51 16.51 -0.61
C SER A 2 -33.06 15.09 -0.92
N PRO A 3 -31.75 14.81 -0.99
CA PRO A 3 -31.26 13.44 -1.12
C PRO A 3 -31.78 12.54 0.00
N GLU A 4 -31.84 11.24 -0.26
CA GLU A 4 -32.14 10.28 0.80
C GLU A 4 -31.05 10.39 1.89
N ASN A 5 -31.48 10.53 3.14
CA ASN A 5 -30.63 10.55 4.34
C ASN A 5 -29.81 11.82 4.62
N THR A 6 -29.93 12.91 3.85
CA THR A 6 -29.28 14.21 4.16
C THR A 6 -29.97 15.41 3.49
N LYS A 7 -29.65 16.65 3.92
CA LYS A 7 -30.25 17.90 3.41
C LYS A 7 -29.21 18.74 2.67
N VAL A 8 -29.66 19.58 1.74
CA VAL A 8 -28.80 20.58 1.08
C VAL A 8 -28.36 21.62 2.09
N ALA A 9 -27.08 21.99 2.05
CA ALA A 9 -26.50 22.99 2.93
C ALA A 9 -27.26 24.32 2.87
N ARG A 10 -27.47 24.95 4.03
CA ARG A 10 -28.21 26.23 4.08
C ARG A 10 -27.40 27.36 3.45
N ASN A 11 -28.07 28.19 2.64
CA ASN A 11 -27.51 29.38 1.96
C ASN A 11 -26.40 29.11 0.93
N THR A 12 -26.32 27.91 0.37
CA THR A 12 -25.40 27.59 -0.75
C THR A 12 -26.14 27.55 -2.07
N GLN A 13 -25.58 28.19 -3.10
CA GLN A 13 -26.08 28.08 -4.47
C GLN A 13 -25.53 26.80 -5.12
N GLY A 14 -26.36 26.12 -5.90
CA GLY A 14 -25.94 24.92 -6.63
C GLY A 14 -25.12 25.30 -7.86
N VAL A 15 -24.07 24.52 -8.15
CA VAL A 15 -23.20 24.74 -9.31
C VAL A 15 -23.72 23.92 -10.48
N GLN A 16 -24.10 24.58 -11.56
CA GLN A 16 -24.57 23.91 -12.77
C GLN A 16 -23.37 23.36 -13.55
N VAL A 17 -23.24 22.04 -13.62
CA VAL A 17 -22.13 21.36 -14.30
C VAL A 17 -22.46 21.09 -15.77
N GLN A 18 -23.74 20.82 -16.06
CA GLN A 18 -24.27 20.61 -17.40
C GLN A 18 -25.74 21.04 -17.45
N VAL A 19 -26.28 21.29 -18.63
CA VAL A 19 -27.73 21.50 -18.79
C VAL A 19 -28.46 20.26 -18.26
N GLY A 20 -29.26 20.44 -17.20
CA GLY A 20 -29.96 19.34 -16.54
C GLY A 20 -29.21 18.66 -15.39
N ARG A 21 -27.99 19.11 -15.01
CA ARG A 21 -27.24 18.62 -13.83
C ARG A 21 -26.72 19.77 -12.98
N VAL A 22 -27.07 19.77 -11.70
CA VAL A 22 -26.68 20.80 -10.72
C VAL A 22 -26.17 20.12 -9.45
N ILE A 23 -25.00 20.52 -8.98
CA ILE A 23 -24.39 19.96 -7.77
C ILE A 23 -24.64 20.90 -6.58
N PHE A 24 -24.98 20.31 -5.44
CA PHE A 24 -25.21 21.00 -4.18
C PHE A 24 -24.33 20.41 -3.08
N PRO A 25 -23.69 21.25 -2.25
CA PRO A 25 -23.13 20.76 -1.00
C PRO A 25 -24.26 20.35 -0.05
N LEU A 26 -24.07 19.24 0.66
CA LEU A 26 -25.00 18.72 1.64
C LEU A 26 -24.55 19.12 3.05
N ASP A 27 -25.51 19.17 3.99
CA ASP A 27 -25.26 19.50 5.41
C ASP A 27 -24.27 18.52 6.06
N ASP A 28 -24.16 17.32 5.50
CA ASP A 28 -23.20 16.29 5.91
C ASP A 28 -21.90 16.31 5.10
N GLY A 29 -21.56 17.41 4.43
CA GLY A 29 -20.28 17.61 3.73
C GLY A 29 -20.06 16.80 2.45
N ARG A 30 -21.02 15.93 2.06
CA ARG A 30 -21.05 15.26 0.75
C ARG A 30 -21.58 16.20 -0.33
N LEU A 31 -21.44 15.82 -1.61
CA LEU A 31 -22.09 16.52 -2.71
C LEU A 31 -23.33 15.74 -3.15
N GLY A 32 -24.47 16.41 -3.20
CA GLY A 32 -25.69 15.91 -3.79
C GLY A 32 -25.81 16.44 -5.21
N GLU A 33 -26.11 15.55 -6.13
CA GLU A 33 -26.36 15.91 -7.51
C GLU A 33 -27.86 15.92 -7.76
N LEU A 34 -28.35 17.03 -8.30
CA LEU A 34 -29.70 17.19 -8.80
C LEU A 34 -29.66 17.07 -10.33
N HIS A 35 -30.23 16.02 -10.89
CA HIS A 35 -30.13 15.71 -12.32
C HIS A 35 -31.47 15.33 -12.95
N LEU A 36 -31.55 15.38 -14.28
CA LEU A 36 -32.67 14.78 -15.01
C LEU A 36 -32.54 13.24 -15.01
N PRO A 37 -33.66 12.50 -15.07
CA PRO A 37 -33.63 11.04 -15.11
C PRO A 37 -32.78 10.54 -16.30
N GLY A 38 -31.83 9.63 -16.04
CA GLY A 38 -30.91 9.08 -17.04
C GLY A 38 -29.61 9.89 -17.28
N MET A 39 -29.36 10.95 -16.50
CA MET A 39 -28.12 11.75 -16.55
C MET A 39 -27.29 11.71 -15.25
N GLY A 40 -27.74 10.97 -14.22
CA GLY A 40 -27.12 10.89 -12.88
C GLY A 40 -27.68 9.68 -12.09
N GLY A 41 -27.01 9.29 -10.99
CA GLY A 41 -27.47 8.23 -10.05
C GLY A 41 -26.76 6.86 -10.15
N ASP A 42 -27.26 5.87 -9.41
CA ASP A 42 -26.75 4.48 -9.31
C ASP A 42 -26.93 3.64 -10.61
N ASP A 43 -27.49 4.21 -11.67
CA ASP A 43 -27.72 3.56 -12.97
C ASP A 43 -26.58 3.78 -13.99
N PHE A 44 -25.40 4.18 -13.53
CA PHE A 44 -24.19 4.09 -14.35
C PHE A 44 -23.68 2.64 -14.34
N GLY A 45 -24.10 1.86 -15.34
CA GLY A 45 -23.66 0.47 -15.57
C GLY A 45 -24.37 -0.20 -16.77
N PRO A 46 -23.76 -1.17 -17.47
CA PRO A 46 -24.11 -1.54 -18.86
C PRO A 46 -25.35 -2.44 -19.02
N SER A 47 -26.27 -2.48 -18.06
CA SER A 47 -27.46 -3.33 -18.14
C SER A 47 -28.73 -2.57 -17.83
N GLN A 48 -29.37 -2.02 -18.87
CA GLN A 48 -30.79 -2.22 -19.15
C GLN A 48 -31.18 -1.61 -20.50
N HIS A 49 -31.73 -2.45 -21.39
CA HIS A 49 -32.40 -2.01 -22.61
C HIS A 49 -33.62 -1.16 -22.24
N TYR A 50 -33.52 0.17 -22.35
CA TYR A 50 -34.70 1.03 -22.33
C TYR A 50 -35.28 1.15 -23.73
N SER A 51 -36.41 0.48 -23.94
CA SER A 51 -37.30 0.75 -25.06
C SER A 51 -37.71 2.22 -25.04
N MET A 52 -37.34 2.96 -26.10
CA MET A 52 -37.79 4.33 -26.35
C MET A 52 -39.32 4.38 -26.52
N ARG A 53 -40.07 4.40 -25.42
CA ARG A 53 -41.52 4.68 -25.42
C ARG A 53 -42.06 4.93 -24.02
N ARG A 54 -41.51 5.91 -23.29
CA ARG A 54 -42.23 6.57 -22.17
C ARG A 54 -41.79 8.03 -22.10
N LYS A 55 -42.76 8.93 -21.99
CA LYS A 55 -42.52 10.38 -21.80
C LYS A 55 -41.60 10.57 -20.59
N VAL A 56 -40.40 11.10 -20.82
CA VAL A 56 -39.45 11.45 -19.75
C VAL A 56 -40.11 12.55 -18.91
N PRO A 57 -40.33 12.34 -17.61
CA PRO A 57 -40.81 13.42 -16.76
C PRO A 57 -39.70 14.47 -16.63
N ASN A 58 -40.02 15.76 -16.83
CA ASN A 58 -39.12 16.90 -16.59
C ASN A 58 -38.88 17.16 -15.09
N LYS A 59 -38.89 16.11 -14.26
CA LYS A 59 -38.74 16.23 -12.82
C LYS A 59 -37.34 15.80 -12.44
N TYR A 60 -36.59 16.73 -11.87
CA TYR A 60 -35.25 16.46 -11.36
C TYR A 60 -35.28 15.43 -10.23
N GLU A 61 -34.27 14.56 -10.21
CA GLU A 61 -34.00 13.52 -9.21
C GLU A 61 -32.70 13.84 -8.48
N TRP A 62 -32.57 13.33 -7.26
CA TRP A 62 -31.38 13.50 -6.43
C TRP A 62 -30.57 12.20 -6.40
N SER A 63 -29.27 12.31 -6.63
CA SER A 63 -28.29 11.28 -6.34
C SER A 63 -27.23 11.84 -5.39
N ILE A 64 -26.52 10.94 -4.70
CA ILE A 64 -25.36 11.31 -3.90
C ILE A 64 -24.13 11.05 -4.78
N LEU A 65 -23.33 12.08 -5.00
CA LEU A 65 -22.12 11.96 -5.80
C LEU A 65 -20.98 11.55 -4.87
N ASP A 66 -20.75 10.25 -4.73
CA ASP A 66 -19.59 9.69 -4.03
C ASP A 66 -18.33 9.80 -4.92
N ALA A 67 -17.96 11.03 -5.28
CA ALA A 67 -16.68 11.30 -5.94
C ALA A 67 -15.58 11.42 -4.88
N PRO A 68 -14.34 10.94 -5.14
CA PRO A 68 -13.28 10.78 -4.14
C PRO A 68 -12.96 12.11 -3.47
N GLU A 69 -13.16 13.22 -4.18
CA GLU A 69 -12.83 14.56 -3.72
C GLU A 69 -13.93 15.24 -2.91
N THR A 70 -15.11 14.62 -2.78
CA THR A 70 -16.26 15.20 -2.07
C THR A 70 -16.34 14.82 -0.59
N GLU A 71 -15.49 13.89 -0.13
CA GLU A 71 -15.47 13.48 1.27
C GLU A 71 -14.65 14.44 2.15
N GLY A 72 -15.25 14.88 3.28
CA GLY A 72 -14.54 15.57 4.36
C GLY A 72 -14.46 17.10 4.26
N TRP A 73 -15.53 17.76 3.79
CA TRP A 73 -15.65 19.24 3.72
C TRP A 73 -14.78 19.93 2.64
N ASN A 74 -14.49 19.24 1.53
CA ASN A 74 -13.71 19.80 0.42
C ASN A 74 -14.50 20.76 -0.51
N ALA A 75 -15.71 21.17 -0.15
CA ALA A 75 -16.54 22.07 -0.97
C ALA A 75 -15.91 23.46 -1.18
N GLU A 76 -14.99 23.90 -0.31
CA GLU A 76 -14.26 25.18 -0.46
C GLU A 76 -13.26 25.18 -1.63
N TYR A 77 -12.89 24.02 -2.19
CA TYR A 77 -12.02 23.93 -3.37
C TYR A 77 -12.78 24.11 -4.71
N CYS A 78 -14.11 24.18 -4.63
CA CYS A 78 -15.03 24.23 -5.77
C CYS A 78 -15.66 25.63 -5.98
N THR A 79 -14.93 26.70 -5.67
CA THR A 79 -15.41 28.08 -5.88
C THR A 79 -15.36 28.49 -7.36
N GLU A 80 -16.19 29.48 -7.71
CA GLU A 80 -16.46 29.95 -9.09
C GLU A 80 -15.21 30.30 -9.91
N ASP A 81 -14.10 30.65 -9.27
CA ASP A 81 -12.90 31.16 -9.95
C ASP A 81 -12.11 30.11 -10.75
N HIS A 82 -12.29 28.79 -10.48
CA HIS A 82 -11.35 27.76 -10.97
C HIS A 82 -11.98 26.52 -11.63
N GLY A 83 -13.31 26.45 -11.73
CA GLY A 83 -14.03 25.44 -12.51
C GLY A 83 -13.98 23.99 -11.98
N PRO A 84 -14.83 23.09 -12.54
CA PRO A 84 -15.09 21.75 -12.03
C PRO A 84 -13.93 20.75 -12.19
N THR A 85 -12.93 21.04 -13.02
CA THR A 85 -11.75 20.18 -13.21
C THR A 85 -10.82 20.19 -11.98
N ASN A 86 -10.82 21.26 -11.20
CA ASN A 86 -9.99 21.36 -9.99
C ASN A 86 -10.48 20.44 -8.86
N CYS A 87 -11.80 20.24 -8.75
CA CYS A 87 -12.43 19.29 -7.82
C CYS A 87 -12.29 17.83 -8.24
N ILE A 88 -11.80 17.57 -9.45
CA ILE A 88 -11.58 16.22 -9.98
C ILE A 88 -10.10 15.84 -9.83
N THR A 89 -9.17 16.79 -9.94
CA THR A 89 -7.74 16.50 -10.11
C THR A 89 -6.95 16.54 -8.78
N GLY A 90 -7.50 17.04 -7.68
CA GLY A 90 -6.81 17.13 -6.37
C GLY A 90 -5.49 17.91 -6.40
N ALA A 91 -5.24 18.66 -7.48
CA ALA A 91 -3.98 19.32 -7.74
C ALA A 91 -4.10 20.79 -7.38
N LYS A 92 -3.46 21.22 -6.29
CA LYS A 92 -3.03 22.61 -6.18
C LYS A 92 -1.97 22.81 -7.27
N ASN A 93 -2.38 23.22 -8.47
CA ASN A 93 -1.41 23.54 -9.50
C ASN A 93 -0.60 24.77 -9.08
N VAL A 94 0.70 24.63 -9.26
CA VAL A 94 1.84 25.48 -8.88
C VAL A 94 1.88 26.77 -9.74
N ALA A 95 0.73 27.32 -10.10
CA ALA A 95 0.62 28.45 -11.04
C ALA A 95 0.29 29.79 -10.35
N ALA A 96 0.90 30.06 -9.19
CA ALA A 96 0.79 31.36 -8.52
C ALA A 96 2.14 31.93 -8.01
N ASP A 97 3.27 31.47 -8.57
CA ASP A 97 4.57 32.13 -8.41
C ASP A 97 4.88 33.08 -9.58
N THR A 98 3.86 33.78 -10.07
CA THR A 98 4.08 35.03 -10.80
C THR A 98 3.20 36.08 -10.16
N LYS A 99 3.81 36.91 -9.31
CA LYS A 99 3.19 38.16 -8.84
C LYS A 99 2.59 38.91 -10.02
N PRO A 100 1.45 39.56 -9.78
CA PRO A 100 1.51 41.02 -9.76
C PRO A 100 1.06 41.53 -8.40
N ASN A 101 1.72 42.61 -7.96
CA ASN A 101 1.23 43.46 -6.90
C ASN A 101 -0.23 43.83 -7.19
N ASP A 102 -1.12 43.72 -6.22
CA ASP A 102 -1.90 44.88 -5.82
C ASP A 102 -2.57 44.70 -4.46
N LEU A 103 -2.63 45.83 -3.77
CA LEU A 103 -3.07 46.03 -2.41
C LEU A 103 -4.58 45.78 -2.27
N SER A 104 -4.99 44.88 -1.38
CA SER A 104 -6.25 45.06 -0.64
C SER A 104 -6.20 44.35 0.71
N ASN A 105 -6.24 45.16 1.77
CA ASN A 105 -6.45 44.73 3.15
C ASN A 105 -7.92 44.38 3.35
N ILE A 106 -8.24 43.11 3.57
CA ILE A 106 -9.52 42.70 4.17
C ILE A 106 -9.21 41.78 5.36
N PRO A 107 -9.62 42.12 6.59
CA PRO A 107 -9.39 41.28 7.75
C PRO A 107 -10.28 40.03 7.71
N PRO A 108 -9.82 38.85 8.19
CA PRO A 108 -10.65 37.66 8.24
C PRO A 108 -11.80 37.85 9.23
N SER A 109 -13.03 37.59 8.77
CA SER A 109 -14.24 37.68 9.57
C SER A 109 -14.28 36.59 10.65
N ARG A 110 -14.69 36.98 11.86
CA ARG A 110 -14.83 36.13 13.04
C ARG A 110 -15.83 34.98 12.78
N ARG A 111 -15.38 33.72 12.91
CA ARG A 111 -16.23 32.51 12.99
C ARG A 111 -17.26 32.66 14.11
N ARG A 112 -18.56 32.61 13.77
CA ARG A 112 -19.65 32.38 14.73
C ARG A 112 -19.87 30.87 14.88
N LYS A 113 -19.86 30.42 16.13
CA LYS A 113 -20.21 29.06 16.58
C LYS A 113 -21.70 28.83 16.29
N ALA A 114 -22.06 27.78 15.57
CA ALA A 114 -23.44 27.32 15.37
C ALA A 114 -23.55 25.83 15.74
N GLU A 115 -24.70 25.46 16.31
CA GLU A 115 -24.95 24.28 17.14
C GLU A 115 -25.04 22.94 16.38
N GLU A 116 -24.65 21.88 17.10
CA GLU A 116 -24.42 20.49 16.67
C GLU A 116 -25.70 19.69 16.37
N LYS A 117 -25.73 18.96 15.25
CA LYS A 117 -26.54 17.73 15.06
C LYS A 117 -25.82 16.66 14.20
N GLN A 118 -25.19 15.71 14.89
CA GLN A 118 -25.30 14.24 14.75
C GLN A 118 -25.09 13.47 13.43
N GLN A 119 -24.16 13.88 12.56
CA GLN A 119 -23.53 12.94 11.60
C GLN A 119 -22.01 13.09 11.44
N TYR A 120 -21.40 13.90 12.31
CA TYR A 120 -19.96 14.03 12.48
C TYR A 120 -19.64 13.88 13.97
N LEU A 121 -18.72 12.98 14.32
CA LEU A 121 -18.45 12.64 15.71
C LEU A 121 -17.58 13.70 16.40
N TYR A 122 -18.13 14.26 17.48
CA TYR A 122 -17.42 15.12 18.42
C TYR A 122 -16.42 14.33 19.27
N ILE A 123 -15.30 14.97 19.64
CA ILE A 123 -14.25 14.44 20.50
C ILE A 123 -14.80 14.30 21.92
N ASN A 124 -15.05 13.06 22.36
CA ASN A 124 -15.17 12.79 23.80
C ASN A 124 -14.34 11.57 24.20
N THR A 125 -13.46 11.79 25.16
CA THR A 125 -12.51 10.83 25.71
C THR A 125 -13.21 9.85 26.63
N HIS A 126 -13.17 8.55 26.32
CA HIS A 126 -13.09 7.52 27.36
C HIS A 126 -12.24 6.33 26.91
N ALA A 127 -11.45 5.85 27.87
CA ALA A 127 -10.50 4.77 27.77
C ALA A 127 -11.05 3.52 28.48
N ARG A 128 -10.83 2.34 27.89
CA ARG A 128 -10.57 1.08 28.58
C ARG A 128 -10.43 -0.05 27.54
N ASP A 129 -9.18 -0.39 27.21
CA ASP A 129 -8.66 -1.77 27.24
C ASP A 129 -7.17 -1.72 26.86
N GLU A 130 -6.33 -1.40 27.84
CA GLU A 130 -4.97 -0.94 27.55
C GLU A 130 -3.95 -2.09 27.48
N MET A 131 -4.07 -3.19 28.23
CA MET A 131 -2.93 -4.10 28.42
C MET A 131 -2.66 -5.10 27.27
N GLU A 132 -3.68 -5.75 26.70
CA GLU A 132 -3.47 -6.70 25.58
C GLU A 132 -3.16 -6.01 24.25
N SER A 133 -3.55 -4.74 24.12
CA SER A 133 -3.58 -4.01 22.87
C SER A 133 -2.22 -3.40 22.45
N TYR A 134 -1.27 -3.28 23.37
CA TYR A 134 0.06 -2.70 23.09
C TYR A 134 1.02 -3.65 22.36
N ASN A 135 0.83 -4.97 22.53
CA ASN A 135 1.77 -5.97 22.03
C ASN A 135 1.48 -6.43 20.59
N PHE A 136 0.28 -6.17 20.07
CA PHE A 136 -0.10 -6.63 18.73
C PHE A 136 0.74 -5.96 17.62
N LEU A 137 0.88 -4.64 17.63
CA LEU A 137 1.63 -3.90 16.61
C LEU A 137 3.12 -4.22 16.66
N SER A 138 3.66 -4.28 17.88
CA SER A 138 5.07 -4.57 18.09
C SER A 138 5.46 -5.99 17.71
N LYS A 139 4.54 -6.98 17.77
CA LYS A 139 4.79 -8.34 17.28
C LYS A 139 4.77 -8.43 15.76
N ASN A 140 3.85 -7.71 15.10
CA ASN A 140 3.61 -7.85 13.66
C ASN A 140 4.43 -6.91 12.77
N ILE A 141 5.16 -5.94 13.35
CA ILE A 141 5.99 -5.01 12.56
C ILE A 141 7.12 -5.72 11.82
N ASN A 142 7.74 -6.74 12.43
CA ASN A 142 8.79 -7.52 11.79
C ASN A 142 8.24 -8.28 10.58
N LEU A 143 7.04 -8.86 10.70
CA LEU A 143 6.41 -9.65 9.63
C LEU A 143 6.15 -8.87 8.34
N ASN A 144 5.94 -7.55 8.46
CA ASN A 144 5.52 -6.72 7.33
C ASN A 144 6.60 -5.74 6.84
N PHE A 145 7.61 -5.42 7.68
CA PHE A 145 8.51 -4.31 7.44
C PHE A 145 9.99 -4.63 7.74
N HIS A 146 10.38 -5.90 7.88
CA HIS A 146 11.80 -6.24 8.07
C HIS A 146 12.64 -6.20 6.78
N MET A 147 12.02 -6.10 5.60
CA MET A 147 12.70 -5.91 4.33
C MET A 147 12.22 -4.62 3.64
N ARG A 148 13.12 -3.96 2.88
CA ARG A 148 12.79 -2.71 2.17
C ARG A 148 13.68 -2.47 0.97
N VAL A 149 13.08 -2.22 -0.20
CA VAL A 149 13.82 -1.82 -1.40
C VAL A 149 14.20 -0.34 -1.29
N MET A 150 15.48 -0.03 -1.52
CA MET A 150 15.99 1.34 -1.54
C MET A 150 16.18 1.88 -2.95
N HIS A 151 16.75 1.07 -3.84
CA HIS A 151 16.92 1.40 -5.24
C HIS A 151 16.50 0.19 -6.08
N ALA A 152 15.57 0.40 -7.00
CA ALA A 152 15.09 -0.66 -7.88
C ALA A 152 16.25 -1.32 -8.63
N ASP A 153 16.21 -2.66 -8.73
CA ASP A 153 17.26 -3.52 -9.30
C ASP A 153 18.69 -3.34 -8.73
N ARG A 154 18.86 -2.61 -7.62
CA ARG A 154 20.20 -2.27 -7.10
C ARG A 154 20.39 -2.52 -5.62
N SER A 155 19.40 -2.23 -4.78
CA SER A 155 19.58 -2.28 -3.33
C SER A 155 18.31 -2.67 -2.59
N LEU A 156 18.43 -3.70 -1.75
CA LEU A 156 17.41 -4.22 -0.84
C LEU A 156 17.98 -4.31 0.57
N PHE A 157 17.25 -3.81 1.56
CA PHE A 157 17.59 -3.97 2.97
C PHE A 157 16.84 -5.15 3.59
N LEU A 158 17.51 -5.86 4.49
CA LEU A 158 17.01 -6.96 5.29
C LEU A 158 17.39 -6.72 6.76
N ILE A 159 16.43 -6.85 7.66
CA ILE A 159 16.62 -6.83 9.10
C ILE A 159 16.36 -8.23 9.62
N THR A 160 17.37 -8.80 10.25
CA THR A 160 17.32 -10.16 10.79
C THR A 160 16.63 -10.18 12.16
N ASP A 161 16.23 -11.36 12.63
CA ASP A 161 15.53 -11.51 13.92
C ASP A 161 16.36 -11.06 15.14
N ASN A 162 17.69 -11.14 15.05
CA ASN A 162 18.60 -10.59 16.07
C ASN A 162 18.82 -9.06 15.95
N GLY A 163 18.14 -8.42 15.00
CA GLY A 163 18.12 -6.98 14.79
C GLY A 163 19.35 -6.38 14.12
N LEU A 164 20.08 -7.19 13.36
CA LEU A 164 21.15 -6.71 12.48
C LEU A 164 20.56 -6.19 11.18
N THR A 165 21.14 -5.12 10.65
CA THR A 165 20.71 -4.51 9.38
C THR A 165 21.71 -4.87 8.29
N PHE A 166 21.21 -5.47 7.21
CA PHE A 166 22.00 -5.78 6.03
C PHE A 166 21.41 -5.11 4.78
N GLU A 167 22.27 -4.77 3.84
CA GLU A 167 21.92 -4.29 2.50
C GLU A 167 22.49 -5.24 1.47
N TYR A 168 21.62 -5.82 0.65
CA TYR A 168 21.99 -6.54 -0.55
C TYR A 168 22.15 -5.53 -1.69
N LEU A 169 23.40 -5.22 -2.04
CA LEU A 169 23.76 -4.15 -2.98
C LEU A 169 24.39 -4.74 -4.25
N ASN A 170 23.92 -4.27 -5.40
CA ASN A 170 24.63 -4.42 -6.67
C ASN A 170 25.62 -3.29 -6.85
N ASN A 171 26.89 -3.64 -7.00
CA ASN A 171 27.92 -2.71 -7.42
C ASN A 171 28.56 -3.23 -8.72
N ASN A 172 28.27 -2.57 -9.84
CA ASN A 172 28.81 -2.89 -11.16
C ASN A 172 28.65 -4.38 -11.56
N GLY A 173 27.48 -4.96 -11.27
CA GLY A 173 27.17 -6.36 -11.60
C GLY A 173 27.52 -7.38 -10.52
N VAL A 174 28.28 -6.98 -9.48
CA VAL A 174 28.60 -7.85 -8.34
C VAL A 174 27.62 -7.60 -7.20
N TRP A 175 27.02 -8.67 -6.68
CA TRP A 175 26.09 -8.63 -5.56
C TRP A 175 26.80 -8.93 -4.24
N LEU A 176 26.60 -8.09 -3.23
CA LEU A 176 27.25 -8.21 -1.92
C LEU A 176 26.27 -7.89 -0.79
N TRP A 177 26.45 -8.55 0.35
CA TRP A 177 25.77 -8.20 1.60
C TRP A 177 26.64 -7.25 2.42
N LEU A 178 26.14 -6.04 2.67
CA LEU A 178 26.78 -5.03 3.50
C LEU A 178 26.07 -4.93 4.84
N ARG A 179 26.82 -5.04 5.94
CA ARG A 179 26.28 -4.84 7.28
C ARG A 179 26.32 -3.37 7.66
N HIS A 180 25.21 -2.85 8.17
CA HIS A 180 25.10 -1.49 8.70
C HIS A 180 25.07 -1.55 10.22
N GLU A 181 26.12 -1.03 10.85
CA GLU A 181 26.23 -1.06 12.30
C GLU A 181 25.48 0.10 12.95
N HIS A 182 24.78 -0.23 14.04
CA HIS A 182 24.13 0.71 14.93
C HIS A 182 24.23 0.19 16.36
N THR A 183 24.25 1.10 17.34
CA THR A 183 24.45 0.74 18.76
C THR A 183 23.28 -0.04 19.36
N THR A 184 22.07 0.21 18.85
CA THR A 184 20.85 -0.52 19.22
C THR A 184 20.39 -1.42 18.07
N SER A 185 19.90 -2.61 18.43
CA SER A 185 19.28 -3.54 17.49
C SER A 185 18.08 -2.90 16.78
N MET A 186 18.03 -3.07 15.47
CA MET A 186 16.92 -2.63 14.64
C MET A 186 15.81 -3.66 14.64
N LYS A 187 14.57 -3.18 14.50
CA LYS A 187 13.38 -4.01 14.49
C LYS A 187 12.75 -4.09 13.10
N SER A 188 12.70 -2.97 12.38
CA SER A 188 12.05 -2.91 11.07
C SER A 188 12.44 -1.65 10.28
N ALA A 189 12.35 -1.73 8.96
CA ALA A 189 12.46 -0.64 7.99
C ALA A 189 11.07 -0.13 7.60
N VAL A 190 10.66 1.00 8.18
CA VAL A 190 9.28 1.52 8.11
C VAL A 190 9.08 2.57 7.02
N GLY A 191 10.13 3.02 6.36
CA GLY A 191 10.07 4.12 5.41
C GLY A 191 11.34 4.25 4.57
N SER A 192 11.22 4.84 3.39
CA SER A 192 12.34 5.32 2.58
C SER A 192 11.96 6.68 1.99
N TYR A 193 12.91 7.60 1.89
CA TYR A 193 12.66 8.91 1.30
C TYR A 193 13.96 9.53 0.82
N ASN A 194 14.02 9.92 -0.46
CA ASN A 194 15.15 10.63 -1.06
C ASN A 194 16.52 10.01 -0.73
N GLY A 195 16.65 8.68 -0.91
CA GLY A 195 17.89 7.94 -0.64
C GLY A 195 18.18 7.66 0.85
N SER A 196 17.31 8.10 1.76
CA SER A 196 17.40 7.82 3.20
C SER A 196 16.45 6.69 3.60
N LEU A 197 16.92 5.83 4.51
CA LEU A 197 16.15 4.72 5.06
C LEU A 197 15.70 5.05 6.48
N TYR A 198 14.44 4.74 6.80
CA TYR A 198 13.83 5.01 8.11
C TYR A 198 13.62 3.69 8.84
N LEU A 199 14.28 3.58 9.99
CA LEU A 199 14.39 2.36 10.77
C LEU A 199 13.84 2.59 12.17
N VAL A 200 13.25 1.56 12.75
CA VAL A 200 12.77 1.58 14.13
C VAL A 200 13.58 0.59 14.95
N ASP A 201 14.11 1.03 16.08
CA ASP A 201 14.84 0.16 17.00
C ASP A 201 13.92 -0.66 17.91
N VAL A 202 14.50 -1.57 18.70
CA VAL A 202 13.77 -2.40 19.68
C VAL A 202 12.97 -1.58 20.71
N HIS A 203 13.34 -0.33 20.98
CA HIS A 203 12.65 0.56 21.91
C HIS A 203 11.50 1.33 21.23
N GLY A 204 11.43 1.33 19.90
CA GLY A 204 10.46 2.07 19.11
C GLY A 204 10.94 3.48 18.73
N ASN A 205 12.23 3.78 18.83
CA ASN A 205 12.77 5.05 18.36
C ASN A 205 12.97 5.00 16.84
N LEU A 206 12.60 6.08 16.17
CA LEU A 206 12.80 6.25 14.74
C LEU A 206 14.21 6.81 14.48
N HIS A 207 14.96 6.13 13.61
CA HIS A 207 16.27 6.52 13.15
C HIS A 207 16.27 6.70 11.64
N ILE A 208 16.97 7.72 11.15
CA ILE A 208 17.30 7.86 9.73
C ILE A 208 18.69 7.30 9.53
N ARG A 209 18.84 6.40 8.56
CA ARG A 209 20.13 6.03 7.97
C ARG A 209 20.24 6.74 6.63
N GLU A 210 21.26 7.57 6.48
CA GLU A 210 21.54 8.28 5.24
C GLU A 210 23.02 8.27 4.92
N ARG A 211 23.34 8.41 3.63
CA ARG A 211 24.71 8.54 3.15
C ARG A 211 25.03 10.02 3.00
N ASN A 212 26.11 10.46 3.64
CA ASN A 212 26.62 11.83 3.52
C ASN A 212 28.06 11.78 2.98
N GLY A 213 28.20 11.90 1.66
CA GLY A 213 29.46 11.62 0.98
C GLY A 213 29.86 10.14 1.15
N ASP A 214 31.00 9.91 1.78
CA ASP A 214 31.53 8.57 2.05
C ASP A 214 31.14 8.01 3.42
N GLU A 215 30.56 8.85 4.28
CA GLU A 215 30.17 8.45 5.64
C GLU A 215 28.69 8.06 5.72
N LEU A 216 28.40 7.17 6.66
CA LEU A 216 27.04 6.79 7.04
C LEU A 216 26.63 7.56 8.29
N LEU A 217 25.55 8.32 8.17
CA LEU A 217 24.98 9.06 9.28
C LEU A 217 23.71 8.39 9.79
N TRP A 218 23.63 8.32 11.12
CA TRP A 218 22.45 7.88 11.86
C TRP A 218 21.88 9.06 12.62
N ILE A 219 20.61 9.38 12.36
CA ILE A 219 19.93 10.51 13.00
C ILE A 219 18.75 9.99 13.80
N ASN A 220 18.80 10.19 15.12
CA ASN A 220 17.69 9.84 16.00
C ASN A 220 16.56 10.88 15.88
N CYS A 221 15.49 10.50 15.19
CA CYS A 221 14.32 11.35 14.97
C CYS A 221 13.41 11.45 16.20
N THR A 222 13.43 10.45 17.07
CA THR A 222 12.65 10.45 18.32
C THR A 222 13.28 11.37 19.37
N ALA A 223 14.58 11.67 19.30
CA ALA A 223 15.23 12.67 20.15
C ALA A 223 14.87 14.13 19.78
N MET A 224 14.25 14.36 18.61
CA MET A 224 13.87 15.68 18.15
C MET A 224 12.69 16.25 18.94
N ARG A 225 12.42 17.55 18.78
CA ARG A 225 11.30 18.22 19.44
C ARG A 225 9.97 17.53 19.11
N LYS A 226 9.19 17.21 20.16
CA LYS A 226 7.94 16.42 20.06
C LYS A 226 8.14 15.03 19.45
N GLY A 227 9.35 14.47 19.57
CA GLY A 227 9.63 13.11 19.16
C GLY A 227 8.63 12.10 19.70
N ARG A 228 8.37 11.07 18.91
CA ARG A 228 7.40 10.03 19.19
C ARG A 228 8.01 8.67 18.92
N GLN A 229 7.52 7.68 19.65
CA GLN A 229 7.84 6.29 19.38
C GLN A 229 6.92 5.74 18.29
N VAL A 230 7.50 4.91 17.43
CA VAL A 230 6.83 4.25 16.31
C VAL A 230 6.68 2.76 16.62
N ALA A 231 5.57 2.19 16.18
CA ALA A 231 5.22 0.77 16.34
C ALA A 231 4.80 0.08 15.04
N SER A 232 4.53 0.83 13.97
CA SER A 232 4.27 0.31 12.63
C SER A 232 4.51 1.41 11.59
N GLY A 233 4.77 1.00 10.35
CA GLY A 233 5.01 1.88 9.20
C GLY A 233 3.93 1.78 8.13
N SER A 234 4.21 2.41 6.99
CA SER A 234 3.38 2.31 5.79
C SER A 234 3.95 1.28 4.80
N PRO A 235 3.06 0.56 4.09
CA PRO A 235 3.46 -0.23 2.93
C PRO A 235 4.15 0.66 1.89
N TRP A 236 5.13 0.10 1.17
CA TRP A 236 5.90 0.83 0.16
C TRP A 236 5.65 0.31 -1.22
N ASP A 237 4.52 0.73 -1.73
CA ASP A 237 4.09 0.42 -3.07
C ASP A 237 4.04 1.78 -3.74
N GLY A 238 5.18 2.26 -4.23
CA GLY A 238 5.17 3.41 -5.14
C GLY A 238 4.35 3.06 -6.38
N ILE A 239 3.92 4.08 -7.13
CA ILE A 239 3.36 3.83 -8.47
C ILE A 239 4.50 3.25 -9.33
N PRO A 240 4.33 2.06 -9.95
CA PRO A 240 5.36 1.45 -10.77
C PRO A 240 5.92 2.41 -11.82
N GLY A 241 7.24 2.44 -11.97
CA GLY A 241 7.96 3.30 -12.93
C GLY A 241 7.95 4.80 -12.68
N LEU A 242 7.40 5.25 -11.54
CA LEU A 242 7.39 6.66 -11.19
C LEU A 242 8.27 6.96 -9.97
N SER A 243 9.31 7.77 -10.19
CA SER A 243 10.01 8.42 -9.09
C SER A 243 9.12 9.52 -8.50
N LEU A 244 8.83 9.45 -7.20
CA LEU A 244 8.13 10.54 -6.52
C LEU A 244 9.01 11.80 -6.58
N ARG A 245 8.50 12.87 -7.20
CA ARG A 245 9.15 14.17 -7.16
C ARG A 245 9.10 14.69 -5.71
N VAL A 246 10.25 15.04 -5.17
CA VAL A 246 10.37 15.66 -3.85
C VAL A 246 9.58 16.97 -3.84
N THR A 247 8.59 17.07 -2.96
CA THR A 247 7.78 18.28 -2.75
C THR A 247 8.14 18.96 -1.43
N PRO A 248 7.88 20.27 -1.27
CA PRO A 248 8.19 20.99 -0.02
C PRO A 248 7.31 20.55 1.17
N ASP A 249 6.30 19.71 0.94
CA ASP A 249 5.35 19.24 1.94
C ASP A 249 5.43 17.72 2.16
N ASP A 250 6.44 17.01 1.67
CA ASP A 250 6.52 15.55 1.86
C ASP A 250 6.59 15.13 3.34
N ALA A 251 5.82 14.09 3.67
CA ALA A 251 5.76 13.51 5.00
C ALA A 251 5.66 11.99 4.94
N LEU A 252 6.23 11.33 5.94
CA LEU A 252 6.03 9.91 6.22
C LEU A 252 4.98 9.74 7.32
N PHE A 253 4.20 8.67 7.24
CA PHE A 253 3.19 8.37 8.24
C PHE A 253 3.49 7.06 8.96
N PHE A 254 3.27 7.07 10.27
CA PHE A 254 3.57 5.97 11.16
C PHE A 254 2.43 5.73 12.13
N VAL A 255 2.38 4.56 12.74
CA VAL A 255 1.46 4.25 13.84
C VAL A 255 2.27 4.08 15.11
N ASN A 256 1.88 4.74 16.19
CA ASN A 256 2.52 4.55 17.49
C ASN A 256 1.97 3.34 18.25
N LYS A 257 2.60 2.98 19.37
CA LYS A 257 2.17 1.84 20.22
C LYS A 257 0.71 1.99 20.72
N ARG A 258 0.20 3.22 20.82
CA ARG A 258 -1.17 3.55 21.24
C ARG A 258 -2.19 3.49 20.09
N GLY A 259 -1.75 3.13 18.88
CA GLY A 259 -2.60 3.07 17.68
C GLY A 259 -3.09 4.43 17.21
N LYS A 260 -2.28 5.49 17.35
CA LYS A 260 -2.50 6.80 16.73
C LYS A 260 -1.64 6.97 15.50
N LEU A 261 -2.14 7.73 14.53
CA LEU A 261 -1.42 8.14 13.34
C LEU A 261 -0.45 9.27 13.68
N LEU A 262 0.78 9.14 13.23
CA LEU A 262 1.82 10.14 13.36
C LEU A 262 2.23 10.59 11.97
N GLN A 263 2.37 11.89 11.78
CA GLN A 263 2.96 12.48 10.59
C GLN A 263 4.38 12.98 10.93
N PHE A 264 5.35 12.57 10.14
CA PHE A 264 6.73 13.02 10.21
C PHE A 264 7.09 13.75 8.92
N THR A 265 7.18 15.09 8.99
CA THR A 265 7.57 15.90 7.83
C THR A 265 9.05 15.65 7.52
N VAL A 266 9.36 15.27 6.28
CA VAL A 266 10.72 14.94 5.82
C VAL A 266 11.23 15.92 4.76
N ALA A 267 10.30 16.67 4.16
CA ALA A 267 10.58 17.67 3.14
C ALA A 267 11.68 18.65 3.56
N LEU A 268 12.65 18.88 2.67
CA LEU A 268 13.72 19.86 2.86
C LEU A 268 14.49 19.69 4.18
N ARG A 269 14.52 18.48 4.76
CA ARG A 269 15.08 18.17 6.09
C ARG A 269 14.49 18.98 7.24
N LYS A 270 13.27 19.52 7.09
CA LYS A 270 12.54 20.26 8.13
C LYS A 270 11.76 19.30 9.03
N PHE A 271 12.49 18.43 9.72
CA PHE A 271 11.93 17.34 10.51
C PHE A 271 10.95 17.83 11.57
N LYS A 272 9.69 17.40 11.45
CA LYS A 272 8.62 17.82 12.36
C LYS A 272 7.62 16.69 12.62
N TRP A 273 7.40 16.40 13.89
CA TRP A 273 6.38 15.46 14.35
C TRP A 273 5.03 16.15 14.54
N LYS A 274 3.98 15.48 14.09
CA LYS A 274 2.57 15.82 14.35
C LYS A 274 1.81 14.54 14.76
N ASP A 275 0.97 14.67 15.78
CA ASP A 275 0.06 13.59 16.23
C ASP A 275 -1.31 13.82 15.57
N CYS A 276 -1.65 12.96 14.61
CA CYS A 276 -2.89 12.99 13.84
C CYS A 276 -4.05 12.25 14.54
N GLN A 277 -3.83 11.80 15.79
CA GLN A 277 -4.78 11.03 16.59
C GLN A 277 -5.17 9.69 15.94
N SER A 278 -6.15 9.02 16.51
CA SER A 278 -6.80 7.83 15.94
C SER A 278 -8.22 8.21 15.53
N PRO A 279 -8.90 7.39 14.70
CA PRO A 279 -10.35 7.49 14.55
C PRO A 279 -11.08 7.51 15.90
N PRO A 280 -12.26 8.13 16.00
CA PRO A 280 -12.97 8.29 17.28
C PRO A 280 -13.34 6.98 17.96
N ASP A 281 -13.73 5.97 17.19
CA ASP A 281 -14.31 4.71 17.66
C ASP A 281 -13.29 3.56 17.77
N THR A 282 -12.07 3.74 17.27
CA THR A 282 -11.07 2.67 17.26
C THR A 282 -9.63 3.19 17.25
N LYS A 283 -8.71 2.32 17.65
CA LYS A 283 -7.27 2.51 17.41
C LYS A 283 -6.89 1.96 16.05
N ILE A 284 -5.84 2.50 15.48
CA ILE A 284 -5.30 2.06 14.20
C ILE A 284 -4.58 0.73 14.39
N ALA A 285 -4.87 -0.22 13.49
CA ALA A 285 -4.10 -1.45 13.34
C ALA A 285 -2.96 -1.22 12.34
N PHE A 286 -3.27 -0.93 11.08
CA PHE A 286 -2.24 -0.73 10.05
C PHE A 286 -2.61 0.41 9.11
N ILE A 287 -1.57 1.02 8.53
CA ILE A 287 -1.70 1.88 7.36
C ILE A 287 -1.85 0.98 6.14
N VAL A 288 -2.83 1.28 5.32
CA VAL A 288 -3.13 0.56 4.07
C VAL A 288 -2.55 1.29 2.88
N ASP A 289 -2.70 2.61 2.87
CA ASP A 289 -2.17 3.48 1.83
C ASP A 289 -1.65 4.77 2.46
N GLN A 290 -0.55 5.28 1.91
CA GLN A 290 0.00 6.56 2.28
C GLN A 290 0.19 7.44 1.04
N GLU A 291 -0.90 8.08 0.64
CA GLU A 291 -0.94 9.04 -0.46
C GLU A 291 -0.63 8.47 -1.86
N VAL A 292 -0.60 7.13 -2.04
CA VAL A 292 -0.39 6.48 -3.35
C VAL A 292 -1.70 6.45 -4.12
N PHE A 293 -2.77 6.01 -3.46
CA PHE A 293 -4.10 6.02 -4.04
C PHE A 293 -4.54 7.46 -4.29
N ARG A 294 -4.39 8.31 -3.27
CA ARG A 294 -4.79 9.72 -3.36
C ARG A 294 -3.94 10.63 -2.50
N ARG A 295 -3.43 11.71 -3.12
CA ARG A 295 -2.63 12.73 -2.44
C ARG A 295 -3.35 13.30 -1.22
N ASN A 296 -2.61 13.53 -0.13
CA ASN A 296 -3.09 14.04 1.16
C ASN A 296 -4.07 13.12 1.91
N VAL A 297 -4.39 11.93 1.39
CA VAL A 297 -5.29 10.97 2.02
C VAL A 297 -4.49 9.75 2.46
N ILE A 298 -4.73 9.33 3.71
CA ILE A 298 -4.08 8.19 4.31
C ILE A 298 -5.17 7.19 4.68
N PHE A 299 -5.16 6.02 4.07
CA PHE A 299 -6.10 4.95 4.39
C PHE A 299 -5.52 4.06 5.48
N VAL A 300 -6.36 3.70 6.46
CA VAL A 300 -5.97 2.87 7.60
C VAL A 300 -7.07 1.87 7.94
N VAL A 301 -6.65 0.71 8.46
CA VAL A 301 -7.58 -0.26 9.05
C VAL A 301 -7.57 -0.06 10.56
N GLY A 302 -8.77 0.10 11.13
CA GLY A 302 -8.98 0.10 12.57
C GLY A 302 -8.86 -1.30 13.17
N ARG A 303 -8.55 -1.40 14.47
CA ARG A 303 -8.55 -2.69 15.19
C ARG A 303 -9.89 -3.41 15.19
N ASN A 304 -10.97 -2.70 14.88
CA ASN A 304 -12.32 -3.21 14.65
C ASN A 304 -12.56 -3.74 13.23
N GLY A 305 -11.52 -3.82 12.38
CA GLY A 305 -11.59 -4.37 11.02
C GLY A 305 -12.34 -3.48 10.03
N ARG A 306 -12.46 -2.18 10.31
CA ARG A 306 -13.11 -1.18 9.44
C ARG A 306 -12.09 -0.30 8.75
N LEU A 307 -12.39 0.13 7.52
CA LEU A 307 -11.58 1.07 6.75
C LEU A 307 -11.89 2.53 7.12
N TYR A 308 -10.84 3.31 7.34
CA TYR A 308 -10.91 4.74 7.60
C TYR A 308 -9.94 5.47 6.69
N GLN A 309 -10.22 6.75 6.44
CA GLN A 309 -9.28 7.67 5.83
C GLN A 309 -9.02 8.87 6.74
N TYR A 310 -7.79 9.37 6.72
CA TYR A 310 -7.40 10.63 7.33
C TYR A 310 -7.03 11.62 6.23
N ASN A 311 -7.69 12.78 6.23
CA ASN A 311 -7.36 13.87 5.34
C ASN A 311 -6.31 14.77 6.01
N ARG A 312 -5.12 14.83 5.43
CA ARG A 312 -3.99 15.59 5.97
C ARG A 312 -4.25 17.09 6.04
N ILE A 313 -5.06 17.63 5.13
CA ILE A 313 -5.34 19.06 5.01
C ILE A 313 -6.39 19.51 6.02
N THR A 314 -7.51 18.80 6.09
CA THR A 314 -8.61 19.13 7.01
C THR A 314 -8.40 18.55 8.41
N GLU A 315 -7.47 17.60 8.54
CA GLU A 315 -7.18 16.86 9.79
C GLU A 315 -8.36 16.03 10.30
N LEU A 316 -9.30 15.71 9.42
CA LEU A 316 -10.50 14.94 9.74
C LEU A 316 -10.34 13.46 9.42
N TRP A 317 -11.02 12.66 10.24
CA TRP A 317 -11.18 11.22 10.04
C TRP A 317 -12.54 10.95 9.40
N HIS A 318 -12.55 10.05 8.41
CA HIS A 318 -13.75 9.54 7.78
C HIS A 318 -13.74 8.00 7.83
N ARG A 319 -14.91 7.40 8.01
CA ARG A 319 -15.11 5.96 8.06
C ARG A 319 -15.89 5.56 6.82
N HIS A 320 -15.33 4.64 6.03
CA HIS A 320 -16.02 4.14 4.85
C HIS A 320 -17.15 3.20 5.24
N TYR A 321 -18.24 3.26 4.48
CA TYR A 321 -19.30 2.26 4.58
C TYR A 321 -18.71 0.90 4.21
N GLN A 322 -18.98 -0.11 5.02
CA GLN A 322 -18.49 -1.46 4.86
C GLN A 322 -19.57 -2.40 5.40
N SER A 323 -19.90 -3.46 4.66
CA SER A 323 -20.96 -4.39 5.07
C SER A 323 -20.67 -4.96 6.46
N THR A 324 -21.70 -5.30 7.23
CA THR A 324 -21.51 -5.84 8.59
C THR A 324 -20.71 -7.15 8.61
N HIS A 325 -20.83 -7.94 7.55
CA HIS A 325 -20.18 -9.24 7.39
C HIS A 325 -18.73 -9.15 6.93
N LEU A 326 -18.38 -8.09 6.19
CA LEU A 326 -17.01 -7.83 5.81
C LEU A 326 -16.25 -7.27 7.01
N VAL A 327 -15.27 -8.03 7.51
CA VAL A 327 -14.32 -7.59 8.55
C VAL A 327 -12.92 -7.72 7.96
N LEU A 328 -12.16 -6.64 7.98
CA LEU A 328 -10.80 -6.61 7.44
C LEU A 328 -9.82 -7.19 8.46
N SER A 329 -8.87 -7.98 7.96
CA SER A 329 -7.74 -8.46 8.74
C SER A 329 -6.89 -7.28 9.19
N ARG A 330 -6.13 -7.50 10.27
CA ARG A 330 -5.18 -6.52 10.79
C ARG A 330 -3.84 -6.67 10.07
N LEU A 331 -3.84 -6.50 8.77
CA LEU A 331 -2.65 -6.50 7.92
C LEU A 331 -2.58 -5.18 7.13
N PRO A 332 -1.38 -4.73 6.73
CA PRO A 332 -1.25 -3.72 5.69
C PRO A 332 -2.01 -4.13 4.42
N GLY A 333 -2.41 -3.15 3.61
CA GLY A 333 -2.94 -3.40 2.27
C GLY A 333 -2.01 -2.88 1.19
N THR A 334 -2.50 -2.82 -0.04
CA THR A 334 -1.80 -2.33 -1.21
C THR A 334 -2.70 -1.39 -1.99
N ALA A 335 -2.22 -0.17 -2.24
CA ALA A 335 -2.87 0.74 -3.16
C ALA A 335 -2.39 0.49 -4.59
N MET A 336 -3.33 0.55 -5.52
CA MET A 336 -3.10 0.44 -6.95
C MET A 336 -3.62 1.67 -7.66
N ARG A 337 -2.75 2.26 -8.47
CA ARG A 337 -3.13 3.36 -9.35
C ARG A 337 -2.32 3.28 -10.64
N LEU A 338 -2.99 3.32 -11.79
CA LEU A 338 -2.37 3.24 -13.11
C LEU A 338 -1.41 4.41 -13.37
N SER A 339 -1.76 5.61 -12.90
CA SER A 339 -0.93 6.80 -13.03
C SER A 339 -1.31 7.86 -12.00
N THR A 340 -0.46 8.87 -11.80
CA THR A 340 -0.77 10.02 -10.93
C THR A 340 -1.92 10.90 -11.43
N LEU A 341 -2.36 10.70 -12.67
CA LEU A 341 -3.49 11.40 -13.28
C LEU A 341 -4.77 10.53 -13.30
N SER A 342 -4.65 9.22 -13.12
CA SER A 342 -5.79 8.31 -13.12
C SER A 342 -6.70 8.63 -11.94
N LEU A 343 -7.97 8.89 -12.21
CA LEU A 343 -8.95 9.04 -11.14
C LEU A 343 -9.39 7.70 -10.60
N ALA A 344 -9.32 6.65 -11.42
CA ALA A 344 -9.60 5.28 -11.00
C ALA A 344 -8.40 4.66 -10.27
N GLY A 345 -8.69 3.83 -9.28
CA GLY A 345 -7.70 3.10 -8.51
C GLY A 345 -8.36 2.05 -7.63
N SER A 346 -7.53 1.24 -6.98
CA SER A 346 -8.00 0.19 -6.09
C SER A 346 -7.17 0.12 -4.81
N ILE A 347 -7.79 -0.32 -3.73
CA ILE A 347 -7.12 -0.63 -2.47
C ILE A 347 -7.38 -2.10 -2.15
N PHE A 348 -6.34 -2.92 -2.21
CA PHE A 348 -6.39 -4.35 -1.91
C PHE A 348 -6.05 -4.59 -0.45
N MET A 349 -6.89 -5.39 0.21
CA MET A 349 -6.77 -5.77 1.61
C MET A 349 -7.16 -7.24 1.77
N VAL A 350 -6.86 -7.81 2.93
CA VAL A 350 -7.25 -9.18 3.26
C VAL A 350 -8.35 -9.12 4.31
N SER A 351 -9.43 -9.88 4.14
CA SER A 351 -10.49 -10.05 5.14
C SER A 351 -10.06 -10.98 6.27
N GLU A 352 -10.74 -10.92 7.42
CA GLU A 352 -10.43 -11.75 8.60
C GLU A 352 -10.58 -13.26 8.32
N ASN A 353 -11.40 -13.64 7.33
CA ASN A 353 -11.53 -15.02 6.86
C ASN A 353 -10.42 -15.45 5.87
N GLY A 354 -9.45 -14.58 5.56
CA GLY A 354 -8.32 -14.88 4.68
C GLY A 354 -8.60 -14.73 3.19
N GLY A 355 -9.68 -14.04 2.79
CA GLY A 355 -9.96 -13.70 1.40
C GLY A 355 -9.34 -12.36 0.96
N LEU A 356 -9.17 -12.16 -0.35
CA LEU A 356 -8.78 -10.88 -0.94
C LEU A 356 -10.02 -10.00 -1.15
N VAL A 357 -9.91 -8.75 -0.74
CA VAL A 357 -10.95 -7.73 -0.86
C VAL A 357 -10.36 -6.50 -1.52
N GLU A 358 -11.13 -5.91 -2.43
CA GLU A 358 -10.80 -4.69 -3.15
C GLU A 358 -11.81 -3.60 -2.78
N TYR A 359 -11.31 -2.42 -2.45
CA TYR A 359 -12.09 -1.19 -2.43
C TYR A 359 -11.71 -0.39 -3.67
N HIS A 360 -12.54 -0.46 -4.71
CA HIS A 360 -12.29 0.11 -6.02
C HIS A 360 -13.00 1.44 -6.17
N PHE A 361 -12.37 2.38 -6.85
CA PHE A 361 -13.03 3.60 -7.29
C PHE A 361 -12.91 3.74 -8.80
N SER A 362 -14.03 4.05 -9.45
CA SER A 362 -14.08 4.50 -10.84
C SER A 362 -14.84 5.83 -10.94
N PRO A 363 -14.48 6.75 -11.85
CA PRO A 363 -15.24 7.98 -12.06
C PRO A 363 -16.67 7.75 -12.53
N GLN A 364 -16.95 6.58 -13.11
CA GLN A 364 -18.25 6.22 -13.66
C GLN A 364 -19.17 5.63 -12.58
N ASP A 365 -18.62 4.75 -11.75
CA ASP A 365 -19.37 3.84 -10.88
C ASP A 365 -19.21 4.20 -9.39
N GLY A 366 -18.31 5.13 -9.05
CA GLY A 366 -18.04 5.53 -7.69
C GLY A 366 -17.22 4.49 -6.93
N TRP A 367 -17.40 4.45 -5.61
CA TRP A 367 -16.74 3.48 -4.73
C TRP A 367 -17.50 2.16 -4.65
N GLU A 368 -16.81 1.06 -4.86
CA GLU A 368 -17.36 -0.27 -4.73
C GLU A 368 -16.47 -1.20 -3.90
N TRP A 369 -17.11 -2.12 -3.16
CA TRP A 369 -16.43 -3.21 -2.48
C TRP A 369 -16.54 -4.47 -3.33
N VAL A 370 -15.40 -5.08 -3.65
CA VAL A 370 -15.31 -6.31 -4.43
C VAL A 370 -14.64 -7.40 -3.58
N GLU A 371 -15.36 -8.49 -3.33
CA GLU A 371 -14.81 -9.67 -2.63
C GLU A 371 -14.28 -10.67 -3.67
N HIS A 372 -12.97 -10.75 -3.85
CA HIS A 372 -12.36 -11.71 -4.77
C HIS A 372 -12.26 -13.13 -4.19
N GLY A 373 -12.41 -13.27 -2.88
CA GLY A 373 -12.30 -14.54 -2.17
C GLY A 373 -10.86 -15.06 -2.13
N THR A 374 -10.71 -16.38 -2.14
CA THR A 374 -9.41 -17.07 -2.07
C THR A 374 -8.98 -17.64 -3.43
N PRO A 375 -7.67 -17.88 -3.65
CA PRO A 375 -7.21 -18.49 -4.90
C PRO A 375 -7.69 -19.93 -5.08
N HIS A 376 -7.90 -20.67 -3.98
CA HIS A 376 -8.40 -22.04 -3.96
C HIS A 376 -9.26 -22.27 -2.71
N ARG A 377 -10.14 -23.29 -2.73
CA ARG A 377 -11.10 -23.54 -1.63
C ARG A 377 -10.44 -23.80 -0.27
N ASP A 378 -9.31 -24.49 -0.27
CA ASP A 378 -8.58 -24.89 0.95
C ASP A 378 -7.37 -24.00 1.27
N VAL A 379 -7.24 -22.86 0.60
CA VAL A 379 -6.11 -21.94 0.76
C VAL A 379 -6.62 -20.58 1.20
N THR A 380 -6.15 -20.10 2.35
CA THR A 380 -6.38 -18.72 2.79
C THR A 380 -5.16 -17.87 2.49
N ILE A 381 -5.35 -16.57 2.29
CA ILE A 381 -4.24 -15.63 2.17
C ILE A 381 -3.60 -15.44 3.56
N ALA A 382 -2.31 -15.73 3.65
CA ALA A 382 -1.60 -15.83 4.93
C ALA A 382 -0.84 -14.55 5.33
N GLY A 383 -0.61 -13.64 4.39
CA GLY A 383 0.15 -12.40 4.60
C GLY A 383 -0.50 -11.18 3.96
N ALA A 384 0.11 -10.01 4.15
CA ALA A 384 -0.34 -8.78 3.50
C ALA A 384 -0.23 -8.91 1.97
N PRO A 385 -1.17 -8.32 1.20
CA PRO A 385 -1.05 -8.28 -0.25
C PRO A 385 0.26 -7.60 -0.64
N GLY A 386 0.89 -8.14 -1.67
CA GLY A 386 2.09 -7.60 -2.28
C GLY A 386 1.79 -6.44 -3.21
N PRO A 387 2.83 -5.79 -3.75
CA PRO A 387 2.70 -4.64 -4.63
C PRO A 387 1.90 -4.98 -5.91
N CYS A 388 1.25 -3.96 -6.45
CA CYS A 388 0.55 -4.05 -7.73
C CYS A 388 1.48 -3.70 -8.91
N PHE A 389 1.34 -4.44 -10.01
CA PHE A 389 2.03 -4.20 -11.28
C PHE A 389 1.03 -3.89 -12.39
N ASP A 390 1.46 -3.07 -13.35
CA ASP A 390 0.71 -2.69 -14.56
C ASP A 390 -0.73 -2.22 -14.31
N GLY A 391 -1.03 -1.77 -13.08
CA GLY A 391 -2.39 -1.38 -12.66
C GLY A 391 -3.45 -2.48 -12.78
N SER A 392 -3.07 -3.76 -12.80
CA SER A 392 -4.00 -4.86 -13.08
C SER A 392 -3.61 -6.21 -12.49
N GLN A 393 -2.50 -6.31 -11.76
CA GLN A 393 -2.09 -7.57 -11.13
C GLN A 393 -1.39 -7.36 -9.79
N LEU A 394 -1.55 -8.29 -8.85
CA LEU A 394 -0.84 -8.33 -7.58
C LEU A 394 -0.51 -9.77 -7.17
N PHE A 395 0.44 -9.89 -6.23
CA PHE A 395 0.87 -11.17 -5.69
C PHE A 395 0.43 -11.32 -4.23
N VAL A 396 -0.02 -12.51 -3.87
CA VAL A 396 -0.40 -12.89 -2.52
C VAL A 396 0.19 -14.26 -2.18
N ILE A 397 0.30 -14.55 -0.89
CA ILE A 397 0.88 -15.80 -0.40
C ILE A 397 -0.22 -16.62 0.26
N GLY A 398 -0.36 -17.87 -0.19
CA GLY A 398 -1.29 -18.83 0.38
C GLY A 398 -0.78 -19.45 1.68
N SER A 399 -1.70 -19.94 2.51
CA SER A 399 -1.42 -20.72 3.73
C SER A 399 -0.62 -22.00 3.46
N ASP A 400 -0.67 -22.50 2.23
CA ASP A 400 0.11 -23.62 1.71
C ASP A 400 1.58 -23.29 1.41
N GLY A 401 1.96 -22.00 1.47
CA GLY A 401 3.30 -21.51 1.14
C GLY A 401 3.55 -21.28 -0.34
N HIS A 402 2.50 -21.26 -1.18
CA HIS A 402 2.58 -20.96 -2.61
C HIS A 402 2.31 -19.48 -2.88
N VAL A 403 2.88 -18.98 -3.98
CA VAL A 403 2.62 -17.64 -4.52
C VAL A 403 1.47 -17.71 -5.50
N TYR A 404 0.48 -16.84 -5.30
CA TYR A 404 -0.66 -16.69 -6.19
C TYR A 404 -0.67 -15.28 -6.78
N ARG A 405 -0.96 -15.19 -8.08
CA ARG A 405 -1.13 -13.93 -8.80
C ARG A 405 -2.60 -13.69 -9.07
N ARG A 406 -3.15 -12.61 -8.51
CA ARG A 406 -4.45 -12.07 -8.90
C ARG A 406 -4.22 -11.10 -10.05
N HIS A 407 -4.84 -11.31 -11.21
CA HIS A 407 -4.63 -10.43 -12.37
C HIS A 407 -5.90 -10.30 -13.21
N LEU A 408 -6.06 -9.14 -13.86
CA LEU A 408 -7.13 -8.89 -14.80
C LEU A 408 -6.74 -9.44 -16.18
N ASP A 409 -7.56 -10.33 -16.72
CA ASP A 409 -7.40 -10.90 -18.05
C ASP A 409 -8.72 -10.75 -18.82
N ASP A 410 -8.71 -10.02 -19.94
CA ASP A 410 -9.91 -9.68 -20.72
C ASP A 410 -11.08 -9.18 -19.86
N ARG A 411 -10.82 -8.19 -19.00
CA ARG A 411 -11.77 -7.60 -18.01
C ARG A 411 -12.29 -8.58 -16.96
N THR A 412 -11.76 -9.79 -16.92
CA THR A 412 -12.15 -10.81 -15.95
C THR A 412 -10.98 -11.09 -15.03
N TRP A 413 -11.22 -10.94 -13.74
CA TRP A 413 -10.17 -11.22 -12.78
C TRP A 413 -9.90 -12.73 -12.67
N ARG A 414 -8.65 -13.17 -12.89
CA ARG A 414 -8.18 -14.56 -12.75
C ARG A 414 -7.12 -14.77 -11.66
N TRP A 415 -6.98 -16.02 -11.22
CA TRP A 415 -5.95 -16.48 -10.29
C TRP A 415 -4.96 -17.38 -11.04
N THR A 416 -3.66 -17.18 -10.83
CA THR A 416 -2.58 -18.08 -11.30
C THR A 416 -1.76 -18.53 -10.10
N ASN A 417 -1.46 -19.82 -10.01
CA ASN A 417 -0.55 -20.36 -9.01
C ASN A 417 0.87 -20.44 -9.59
N HIS A 418 1.84 -19.80 -8.94
CA HIS A 418 3.26 -19.83 -9.30
C HIS A 418 4.08 -20.80 -8.44
N GLY A 419 3.44 -21.53 -7.52
CA GLY A 419 4.15 -22.44 -6.63
C GLY A 419 5.02 -21.71 -5.62
N HIS A 420 6.03 -22.42 -5.18
CA HIS A 420 7.21 -21.86 -4.50
C HIS A 420 8.43 -22.17 -5.38
N PRO A 421 9.56 -21.47 -5.22
CA PRO A 421 10.75 -21.85 -5.96
C PRO A 421 11.06 -23.31 -5.65
N SER A 422 11.29 -24.09 -6.69
CA SER A 422 11.92 -25.40 -6.55
C SER A 422 13.39 -25.16 -6.86
N GLY A 423 14.31 -25.61 -6.00
CA GLY A 423 15.73 -25.65 -6.36
C GLY A 423 15.92 -26.30 -7.75
N PRO A 424 17.07 -26.10 -8.43
CA PRO A 424 17.33 -26.79 -9.69
C PRO A 424 17.32 -28.30 -9.46
N SER A 425 16.14 -28.90 -9.58
CA SER A 425 15.96 -30.32 -9.64
C SER A 425 16.46 -30.75 -11.01
N ALA A 426 17.09 -31.92 -11.04
CA ALA A 426 17.58 -32.62 -12.21
C ALA A 426 16.44 -33.03 -13.18
N ALA A 427 15.58 -32.08 -13.56
CA ALA A 427 14.49 -32.22 -14.51
C ALA A 427 14.90 -31.75 -15.93
N ALA A 428 16.21 -31.64 -16.18
CA ALA A 428 16.80 -31.41 -17.50
C ALA A 428 17.68 -32.58 -17.96
N LEU A 429 17.55 -33.77 -17.37
CA LEU A 429 18.28 -34.97 -17.80
C LEU A 429 17.40 -36.16 -18.23
N ASP A 430 16.07 -36.03 -18.27
CA ASP A 430 15.18 -37.16 -18.62
C ASP A 430 14.37 -36.99 -19.92
N LEU A 431 14.77 -36.08 -20.80
CA LEU A 431 14.22 -35.98 -22.16
C LEU A 431 15.36 -35.78 -23.17
N ASP A 432 16.14 -36.84 -23.38
CA ASP A 432 16.64 -37.24 -24.72
C ASP A 432 17.45 -38.54 -24.61
N ALA A 433 16.78 -39.62 -24.20
CA ALA A 433 17.24 -40.99 -24.38
C ALA A 433 16.33 -41.71 -25.38
N ALA A 434 16.44 -41.33 -26.66
CA ALA A 434 15.90 -42.12 -27.77
C ALA A 434 16.76 -41.95 -29.03
N GLY A 435 17.79 -42.80 -29.17
CA GLY A 435 18.35 -43.16 -30.48
C GLY A 435 19.88 -43.22 -30.57
N GLY A 436 20.41 -44.44 -30.65
CA GLY A 436 21.63 -44.71 -31.44
C GLY A 436 22.93 -45.01 -30.69
N ASP A 437 23.04 -46.25 -30.22
CA ASP A 437 24.19 -47.15 -30.36
C ASP A 437 25.60 -46.54 -30.58
N LYS A 438 26.46 -46.61 -29.55
CA LYS A 438 27.88 -47.05 -29.66
C LYS A 438 28.55 -47.23 -28.29
N SER A 439 28.80 -48.50 -28.01
CA SER A 439 29.74 -49.10 -27.06
C SER A 439 31.01 -48.31 -26.73
N CYS A 440 31.34 -48.24 -25.43
CA CYS A 440 32.66 -48.60 -24.90
C CYS A 440 32.57 -48.95 -23.39
N THR A 441 32.96 -50.18 -23.04
CA THR A 441 32.94 -50.78 -21.70
C THR A 441 34.25 -50.57 -20.90
N THR A 442 34.12 -50.00 -19.68
CA THR A 442 34.72 -50.36 -18.35
C THR A 442 36.26 -50.48 -18.12
N PRO A 443 36.79 -50.59 -16.87
CA PRO A 443 36.36 -50.13 -15.52
C PRO A 443 37.51 -49.51 -14.65
N GLY A 444 37.17 -48.87 -13.52
CA GLY A 444 38.13 -48.55 -12.44
C GLY A 444 37.65 -47.38 -11.56
N SER A 445 36.85 -47.66 -10.53
CA SER A 445 37.27 -47.81 -9.12
C SER A 445 37.43 -46.48 -8.37
N ALA A 446 36.52 -46.28 -7.40
CA ALA A 446 36.59 -45.38 -6.23
C ALA A 446 36.71 -43.88 -6.55
N ASP A 447 35.76 -42.99 -6.25
CA ASP A 447 35.11 -42.80 -4.97
C ASP A 447 33.66 -42.34 -5.16
N ALA A 448 32.71 -43.25 -4.89
CA ALA A 448 31.30 -42.93 -4.75
C ALA A 448 30.96 -42.82 -3.25
N HIS A 449 31.60 -41.90 -2.54
CA HIS A 449 31.26 -41.58 -1.15
C HIS A 449 31.78 -40.18 -0.83
N TYR A 450 31.06 -39.13 -1.21
CA TYR A 450 31.01 -37.82 -0.53
C TYR A 450 30.07 -36.88 -1.30
N MET A 451 28.80 -37.27 -1.50
CA MET A 451 27.72 -36.36 -1.89
C MET A 451 26.39 -36.84 -1.29
N ASP A 452 26.44 -37.41 -0.09
CA ASP A 452 25.26 -37.66 0.73
C ASP A 452 25.54 -37.13 2.13
N GLY A 453 25.14 -35.88 2.34
CA GLY A 453 25.40 -35.14 3.57
C GLY A 453 24.70 -33.80 3.51
N PHE A 454 23.43 -33.78 3.94
CA PHE A 454 22.47 -32.66 4.03
C PHE A 454 21.54 -32.42 2.83
N VAL A 455 20.82 -33.45 2.37
CA VAL A 455 19.55 -33.28 1.62
C VAL A 455 18.35 -33.20 2.57
N GLY A 456 18.47 -32.46 3.67
CA GLY A 456 17.37 -32.32 4.62
C GLY A 456 17.57 -31.16 5.58
N SER A 457 16.83 -30.06 5.35
CA SER A 457 16.38 -29.03 6.33
C SER A 457 16.18 -27.64 5.71
N CYS A 458 16.10 -27.49 4.38
CA CYS A 458 15.77 -26.20 3.77
C CYS A 458 14.32 -26.20 3.27
N ASP A 459 13.51 -25.31 3.83
CA ASP A 459 12.09 -25.18 3.49
C ASP A 459 11.92 -24.07 2.44
N GLU A 460 11.77 -24.51 1.18
CA GLU A 460 11.61 -23.64 0.02
C GLU A 460 10.22 -23.00 -0.08
N LYS A 461 9.28 -23.33 0.81
CA LYS A 461 7.98 -22.68 0.83
C LYS A 461 8.13 -21.21 1.19
N VAL A 462 7.25 -20.40 0.62
CA VAL A 462 7.23 -18.96 0.88
C VAL A 462 6.68 -18.71 2.29
N ALA A 463 7.36 -17.84 3.04
CA ALA A 463 6.94 -17.38 4.35
C ALA A 463 5.75 -16.42 4.20
N ALA A 464 4.91 -16.29 5.23
CA ALA A 464 3.73 -15.42 5.22
C ALA A 464 4.08 -13.93 5.40
N MET A 465 5.03 -13.45 4.60
CA MET A 465 5.68 -12.15 4.72
C MET A 465 5.34 -11.32 3.50
N ARG A 466 5.23 -10.01 3.66
CA ARG A 466 4.79 -9.14 2.57
C ARG A 466 5.79 -9.18 1.39
N PRO A 467 5.36 -9.49 0.15
CA PRO A 467 6.23 -9.45 -1.03
C PRO A 467 6.74 -8.03 -1.31
N LEU A 468 7.91 -7.90 -1.95
CA LEU A 468 8.53 -6.61 -2.24
C LEU A 468 8.71 -6.35 -3.74
N PRO A 469 8.41 -5.13 -4.22
CA PRO A 469 8.66 -4.74 -5.61
C PRO A 469 10.13 -4.40 -5.79
N PHE A 470 10.92 -5.36 -6.27
CA PHE A 470 12.35 -5.17 -6.48
C PHE A 470 12.65 -4.31 -7.70
N SER A 471 11.84 -4.44 -8.75
CA SER A 471 11.79 -3.55 -9.91
C SER A 471 10.43 -3.66 -10.59
N GLU A 472 10.25 -3.03 -11.75
CA GLU A 472 9.00 -3.13 -12.54
C GLU A 472 8.70 -4.56 -12.99
N ASP A 473 9.73 -5.40 -13.09
CA ASP A 473 9.65 -6.77 -13.62
C ASP A 473 10.03 -7.83 -12.59
N ALA A 474 10.24 -7.47 -11.32
CA ALA A 474 10.75 -8.39 -10.31
C ALA A 474 10.07 -8.21 -8.95
N VAL A 475 9.68 -9.34 -8.35
CA VAL A 475 9.14 -9.42 -6.99
C VAL A 475 10.03 -10.32 -6.16
N VAL A 476 10.36 -9.88 -4.95
CA VAL A 476 11.13 -10.67 -3.99
C VAL A 476 10.22 -11.17 -2.88
N PHE A 477 10.37 -12.45 -2.57
CA PHE A 477 9.68 -13.18 -1.50
C PHE A 477 10.70 -13.72 -0.51
N GLU A 478 10.31 -13.84 0.75
CA GLU A 478 11.10 -14.57 1.75
C GLU A 478 10.62 -16.02 1.85
N LEU A 479 11.56 -16.94 1.96
CA LEU A 479 11.31 -18.36 2.18
C LEU A 479 11.29 -18.68 3.67
N ARG A 480 10.62 -19.77 4.07
CA ARG A 480 10.51 -20.17 5.48
C ARG A 480 11.84 -20.51 6.13
N ASP A 481 12.87 -20.78 5.34
CA ASP A 481 14.24 -20.97 5.81
C ASP A 481 15.09 -19.68 5.85
N GLY A 482 14.48 -18.52 5.62
CA GLY A 482 15.11 -17.20 5.69
C GLY A 482 15.91 -16.81 4.44
N ARG A 483 15.96 -17.64 3.39
CA ARG A 483 16.46 -17.22 2.07
C ARG A 483 15.44 -16.31 1.38
N LEU A 484 15.87 -15.59 0.35
CA LEU A 484 14.97 -14.82 -0.52
C LEU A 484 14.82 -15.53 -1.87
N ALA A 485 13.69 -15.33 -2.53
CA ALA A 485 13.43 -15.82 -3.87
C ALA A 485 12.90 -14.70 -4.75
N GLU A 486 13.44 -14.61 -5.96
CA GLU A 486 13.07 -13.60 -6.94
C GLU A 486 12.19 -14.22 -8.03
N LEU A 487 10.99 -13.68 -8.20
CA LEU A 487 10.09 -13.99 -9.31
C LEU A 487 10.20 -12.85 -10.32
N ARG A 488 10.49 -13.16 -11.59
CA ARG A 488 10.68 -12.16 -12.65
C ARG A 488 9.72 -12.38 -13.81
N ARG A 489 9.37 -11.29 -14.49
CA ARG A 489 8.66 -11.32 -15.77
C ARG A 489 9.64 -11.70 -16.88
N GLY A 490 9.25 -12.67 -17.72
CA GLY A 490 10.04 -13.12 -18.86
C GLY A 490 10.27 -12.01 -19.89
N ALA A 491 11.45 -11.99 -20.51
CA ALA A 491 11.87 -10.94 -21.45
C ALA A 491 11.05 -10.91 -22.76
N ASP A 492 10.31 -11.98 -23.05
CA ASP A 492 9.64 -12.19 -24.34
C ASP A 492 8.36 -11.37 -24.53
N GLY A 493 8.02 -10.48 -23.58
CA GLY A 493 6.85 -9.61 -23.66
C GLY A 493 5.51 -10.34 -23.47
N CYS A 494 5.51 -11.66 -23.29
CA CYS A 494 4.30 -12.47 -23.09
C CYS A 494 3.72 -12.38 -21.66
N GLY A 495 4.35 -11.64 -20.73
CA GLY A 495 3.78 -11.38 -19.39
C GLY A 495 3.76 -12.58 -18.43
N TRP A 496 4.51 -13.65 -18.74
CA TRP A 496 4.69 -14.81 -17.86
C TRP A 496 5.72 -14.51 -16.78
N TRP A 497 5.44 -14.97 -15.56
CA TRP A 497 6.33 -14.81 -14.40
C TRP A 497 6.94 -16.15 -14.01
N GLU A 498 8.25 -16.16 -13.80
CA GLU A 498 9.02 -17.35 -13.46
C GLU A 498 9.99 -17.09 -12.31
N TRP A 499 10.31 -18.14 -11.56
CA TRP A 499 11.31 -18.07 -10.49
C TRP A 499 12.69 -17.91 -11.11
N ALA A 500 13.32 -16.77 -10.90
CA ALA A 500 14.60 -16.43 -11.51
C ALA A 500 15.78 -16.97 -10.70
N ARG A 501 15.73 -16.85 -9.36
CA ARG A 501 16.80 -17.30 -8.45
C ARG A 501 16.38 -17.34 -6.99
N ILE A 502 17.14 -18.11 -6.21
CA ILE A 502 17.16 -18.06 -4.74
C ILE A 502 18.42 -17.29 -4.31
N ILE A 503 18.25 -16.33 -3.40
CA ILE A 503 19.31 -15.50 -2.84
C ILE A 503 19.49 -15.90 -1.38
N GLY A 504 20.67 -16.41 -1.03
CA GLY A 504 20.96 -16.67 0.37
C GLY A 504 21.18 -15.39 1.16
N THR A 505 20.74 -15.43 2.42
CA THR A 505 20.83 -14.31 3.35
C THR A 505 21.79 -14.63 4.47
N PRO A 506 22.37 -13.61 5.13
CA PRO A 506 23.09 -13.79 6.39
C PRO A 506 22.23 -14.36 7.54
N ALA A 507 20.90 -14.41 7.37
CA ALA A 507 19.97 -14.96 8.36
C ALA A 507 19.75 -16.47 8.18
N SER A 508 20.08 -17.04 7.03
CA SER A 508 19.78 -18.43 6.71
C SER A 508 20.98 -19.35 6.87
N ALA A 509 20.77 -20.48 7.54
CA ALA A 509 21.77 -21.56 7.64
C ALA A 509 21.81 -22.44 6.38
N CYS A 510 20.86 -22.29 5.44
CA CYS A 510 20.72 -23.14 4.26
C CYS A 510 21.74 -22.88 3.14
N MET A 511 22.76 -22.05 3.39
CA MET A 511 23.80 -21.68 2.42
C MET A 511 25.23 -21.84 2.95
N THR A 512 25.45 -22.62 4.01
CA THR A 512 26.77 -22.78 4.67
C THR A 512 27.91 -23.28 3.77
N ASN A 513 27.66 -23.66 2.51
CA ASN A 513 28.69 -24.16 1.59
C ASN A 513 29.31 -23.12 0.64
N TYR A 514 28.83 -21.87 0.56
CA TYR A 514 29.49 -20.87 -0.30
C TYR A 514 30.62 -20.08 0.40
N TRP A 515 30.62 -20.03 1.73
CA TRP A 515 31.62 -19.26 2.50
C TRP A 515 32.87 -20.05 2.87
N THR A 516 32.87 -21.37 2.75
CA THR A 516 34.01 -22.25 3.08
C THR A 516 34.92 -22.58 1.90
N ALA A 517 34.61 -22.15 0.67
CA ALA A 517 35.39 -22.47 -0.53
C ALA A 517 36.49 -21.44 -0.89
N VAL A 518 36.70 -20.39 -0.08
CA VAL A 518 37.78 -19.40 -0.30
C VAL A 518 38.64 -19.28 0.96
N ALA A 519 39.13 -20.42 1.45
CA ALA A 519 40.21 -20.49 2.43
C ALA A 519 40.96 -21.82 2.26
N THR A 520 41.66 -21.96 1.13
CA THR A 520 42.83 -22.85 0.99
C THR A 520 43.84 -22.19 0.07
#